data_AF-A0A8T2XSI4-F1
#
_entry.id   AF-A0A8T2XSI4-F1
#
_cell.length_a   1.000
_cell.length_b   1.000
_cell.length_c   1.000
_cell.angle_alpha   90.00
_cell.angle_beta   90.00
_cell.angle_gamma   90.00
#
_symmetry.space_group_name_H-M   'P 1'
#
loop_
_entity.id
_entity.type
_entity.pdbx_description
1 polymer ?
#
loop_
_entity_poly.entity_id
_entity_poly.type
_entity_poly.pdbx_seq_one_letter_code
_entity_poly.pdbx_strand_id
1 'polypeptide(L)'
;MVLFPSFHDGLSRIISTIKGRNSQKDTGKEAAEALAKDARKNELMLSSSGNVKSSKSDNFASVCSKRGQKGINQDSSVVWEGFGSQDDMIFCGIFDGHGPWGHFVSKKVRESELKQNRKIDSFFSGTTAVTIIKQGENLVIANVGDSRAVLATTSIDGSLVWDVISNQEAVQVVSLTPDREESAKRLVECAGRAWRYKKKGIAMDDISAICLFFHPSPSQQIDPQLISSQADIMKAL
;
A
#
# COMPACT_ATOMS: atom_id res chain seq x y z
N MET A 1 30.87 4.18 20.37
CA MET A 1 30.88 2.96 19.54
C MET A 1 29.64 2.18 19.93
N VAL A 2 28.54 2.38 19.20
CA VAL A 2 27.23 1.85 19.59
C VAL A 2 26.99 0.58 18.77
N LEU A 3 26.84 -0.55 19.47
CA LEU A 3 26.56 -1.85 18.89
C LEU A 3 25.14 -1.84 18.32
N PHE A 4 24.99 -2.19 17.05
CA PHE A 4 23.70 -2.48 16.43
C PHE A 4 23.16 -3.81 16.97
N PRO A 5 21.90 -3.90 17.43
CA PRO A 5 21.19 -5.17 17.48
C PRO A 5 20.95 -5.59 16.03
N SER A 6 21.50 -6.73 15.65
CA SER A 6 21.50 -7.23 14.29
C SER A 6 20.08 -7.46 13.76
N PHE A 7 19.80 -6.92 12.57
CA PHE A 7 18.75 -7.35 11.60
C PHE A 7 18.68 -8.87 11.37
N HIS A 8 19.61 -9.63 11.95
CA HIS A 8 19.68 -11.06 11.84
C HIS A 8 18.52 -11.77 12.53
N ASP A 9 17.87 -11.37 13.63
CA ASP A 9 16.97 -12.33 14.31
C ASP A 9 15.67 -12.72 13.57
N GLY A 10 15.14 -11.83 12.73
CA GLY A 10 14.02 -12.15 11.84
C GLY A 10 14.45 -12.90 10.57
N LEU A 11 15.50 -12.40 9.92
CA LEU A 11 16.10 -13.00 8.72
C LEU A 11 16.82 -14.33 9.03
N SER A 12 17.32 -14.53 10.24
CA SER A 12 18.06 -15.71 10.70
C SER A 12 17.14 -16.83 11.14
N ARG A 13 15.88 -16.57 11.52
CA ARG A 13 14.88 -17.65 11.57
C ARG A 13 14.55 -18.18 10.17
N ILE A 14 14.52 -17.29 9.17
CA ILE A 14 14.39 -17.67 7.76
C ILE A 14 15.67 -18.38 7.26
N ILE A 15 16.86 -17.88 7.59
CA ILE A 15 18.17 -18.39 7.12
C ILE A 15 18.69 -19.60 7.91
N SER A 16 18.39 -19.75 9.20
CA SER A 16 18.84 -20.91 10.00
C SER A 16 18.17 -22.20 9.56
N THR A 17 16.96 -22.12 8.99
CA THR A 17 16.26 -23.24 8.36
C THR A 17 16.91 -23.66 7.02
N ILE A 18 17.70 -22.78 6.39
CA ILE A 18 18.34 -22.99 5.07
C ILE A 18 19.61 -23.86 5.17
N LYS A 19 20.22 -23.98 6.36
CA LYS A 19 21.47 -24.73 6.54
C LYS A 19 21.24 -26.19 6.92
N GLY A 20 20.55 -26.94 6.06
CA GLY A 20 20.46 -28.39 6.23
C GLY A 20 19.53 -29.13 5.27
N ARG A 21 20.15 -29.77 4.27
CA ARG A 21 19.68 -30.92 3.46
C ARG A 21 18.96 -30.61 2.13
N ASN A 22 19.59 -31.15 1.08
CA ASN A 22 19.11 -31.28 -0.29
C ASN A 22 17.74 -31.97 -0.38
N SER A 23 16.74 -31.21 -0.82
CA SER A 23 15.60 -31.63 -1.66
C SER A 23 14.86 -30.35 -2.05
N GLN A 24 14.88 -29.97 -3.32
CA GLN A 24 14.56 -28.61 -3.77
C GLN A 24 13.03 -28.38 -3.84
N LYS A 25 12.41 -28.29 -2.67
CA LYS A 25 11.09 -27.69 -2.46
C LYS A 25 11.35 -26.44 -1.60
N ASP A 26 10.98 -25.27 -2.12
CA ASP A 26 11.37 -23.98 -1.56
C ASP A 26 10.67 -23.75 -0.21
N THR A 27 11.31 -24.18 0.88
CA THR A 27 10.73 -24.21 2.24
C THR A 27 10.35 -22.81 2.75
N GLY A 28 11.09 -21.77 2.33
CA GLY A 28 10.76 -20.38 2.65
C GLY A 28 9.47 -19.91 1.98
N LYS A 29 9.23 -20.33 0.73
CA LYS A 29 7.98 -20.06 0.02
C LYS A 29 6.79 -20.73 0.69
N GLU A 30 6.93 -21.99 1.11
CA GLU A 30 5.85 -22.69 1.82
C GLU A 30 5.50 -22.02 3.15
N ALA A 31 6.50 -21.53 3.89
CA ALA A 31 6.29 -20.76 5.11
C ALA A 31 5.59 -19.42 4.83
N ALA A 32 6.03 -18.67 3.81
CA ALA A 32 5.39 -17.42 3.39
C ALA A 32 3.94 -17.64 2.92
N GLU A 33 3.67 -18.72 2.18
CA GLU A 33 2.32 -19.11 1.76
C GLU A 33 1.44 -19.50 2.95
N ALA A 34 1.97 -20.20 3.95
CA ALA A 34 1.25 -20.56 5.16
C ALA A 34 0.88 -19.30 5.97
N LEU A 35 1.85 -18.39 6.14
CA LEU A 35 1.64 -17.10 6.80
C LEU A 35 0.62 -16.23 6.05
N ALA A 36 0.68 -16.18 4.72
CA ALA A 36 -0.28 -15.45 3.91
C ALA A 36 -1.69 -16.06 3.98
N LYS A 37 -1.80 -17.40 4.04
CA LYS A 37 -3.09 -18.08 4.24
C LYS A 37 -3.69 -17.77 5.60
N ASP A 38 -2.88 -17.80 6.66
CA ASP A 38 -3.32 -17.44 8.01
C ASP A 38 -3.73 -15.96 8.09
N ALA A 39 -2.92 -15.06 7.53
CA ALA A 39 -3.22 -13.63 7.47
C ALA A 39 -4.52 -13.34 6.72
N ARG A 40 -4.80 -14.02 5.60
CA ARG A 40 -6.09 -13.90 4.88
C ARG A 40 -7.26 -14.39 5.73
N LYS A 41 -7.10 -15.49 6.47
CA LYS A 41 -8.13 -16.04 7.36
C LYS A 41 -8.44 -15.09 8.51
N ASN A 42 -7.42 -14.38 9.00
CA ASN A 42 -7.51 -13.46 10.13
C ASN A 42 -7.75 -11.99 9.69
N GLU A 43 -8.11 -11.75 8.43
CA GLU A 43 -8.36 -10.40 7.86
C GLU A 43 -7.16 -9.43 7.95
N LEU A 44 -5.95 -9.97 8.14
CA LEU A 44 -4.69 -9.24 8.23
C LEU A 44 -4.09 -8.89 6.86
N MET A 45 -4.56 -9.56 5.80
CA MET A 45 -4.09 -9.36 4.44
C MET A 45 -5.22 -8.85 3.54
N LEU A 46 -5.23 -7.54 3.27
CA LEU A 46 -6.12 -6.90 2.31
C LEU A 46 -5.50 -7.03 0.92
N SER A 47 -6.16 -7.76 0.03
CA SER A 47 -5.76 -7.86 -1.39
C SER A 47 -6.97 -7.61 -2.27
N SER A 48 -6.89 -6.66 -3.21
CA SER A 48 -8.02 -6.38 -4.09
C SER A 48 -7.64 -5.80 -5.45
N SER A 49 -8.68 -5.72 -6.28
CA SER A 49 -8.81 -4.84 -7.44
C SER A 49 -9.95 -3.81 -7.19
N GLY A 50 -10.24 -3.46 -5.92
CA GLY A 50 -11.39 -2.65 -5.46
C GLY A 50 -11.27 -2.18 -3.99
N ASN A 51 -12.29 -1.53 -3.42
CA ASN A 51 -12.25 -1.03 -2.03
C ASN A 51 -12.18 -2.19 -1.02
N VAL A 52 -11.24 -2.15 -0.08
CA VAL A 52 -11.17 -3.10 1.04
C VAL A 52 -11.11 -2.33 2.35
N LYS A 53 -11.95 -2.75 3.30
CA LYS A 53 -11.97 -2.21 4.66
C LYS A 53 -11.17 -3.13 5.57
N SER A 54 -10.31 -2.58 6.40
CA SER A 54 -9.74 -3.32 7.53
C SER A 54 -10.79 -3.37 8.63
N SER A 55 -10.98 -4.52 9.28
CA SER A 55 -11.90 -4.66 10.41
C SER A 55 -11.26 -4.27 11.75
N LYS A 56 -9.97 -3.90 11.76
CA LYS A 56 -9.23 -3.53 12.98
C LYS A 56 -9.44 -2.07 13.38
N SER A 57 -9.54 -1.85 14.69
CA SER A 57 -9.76 -0.54 15.32
C SER A 57 -8.72 0.53 15.00
N ASP A 58 -7.52 0.13 14.56
CA ASP A 58 -6.36 1.03 14.47
C ASP A 58 -6.00 1.43 13.03
N ASN A 59 -6.82 1.08 12.04
CA ASN A 59 -6.79 1.55 10.64
C ASN A 59 -5.46 2.15 10.16
N PHE A 60 -4.41 1.31 10.10
CA PHE A 60 -3.06 1.74 9.72
C PHE A 60 -2.93 1.94 8.21
N ALA A 61 -3.88 1.43 7.43
CA ALA A 61 -3.87 1.55 5.99
C ALA A 61 -5.29 1.72 5.42
N SER A 62 -5.38 2.45 4.31
CA SER A 62 -6.54 2.49 3.43
C SER A 62 -6.10 2.18 2.01
N VAL A 63 -6.86 1.36 1.30
CA VAL A 63 -6.54 0.94 -0.08
C VAL A 63 -7.74 1.12 -0.98
N CYS A 64 -7.51 1.72 -2.15
CA CYS A 64 -8.52 1.85 -3.19
C CYS A 64 -7.88 1.63 -4.55
N SER A 65 -8.57 0.87 -5.41
CA SER A 65 -8.27 0.77 -6.82
C SER A 65 -9.55 1.02 -7.60
N LYS A 66 -9.47 1.88 -8.62
CA LYS A 66 -10.57 2.24 -9.49
C LYS A 66 -10.18 1.97 -10.93
N ARG A 67 -11.03 1.18 -11.59
CA ARG A 67 -10.94 0.91 -13.02
C ARG A 67 -11.10 2.19 -13.84
N GLY A 68 -10.19 2.39 -14.78
CA GLY A 68 -10.21 3.43 -15.79
C GLY A 68 -11.14 3.12 -16.96
N GLN A 69 -10.82 3.71 -18.12
CA GLN A 69 -11.58 3.59 -19.36
C GLN A 69 -10.84 2.79 -20.44
N LYS A 70 -9.63 2.31 -20.16
CA LYS A 70 -8.75 1.64 -21.14
C LYS A 70 -8.96 0.12 -21.26
N GLY A 71 -9.89 -0.47 -20.52
CA GLY A 71 -10.14 -1.91 -20.58
C GLY A 71 -10.38 -2.51 -19.22
N ILE A 72 -9.98 -3.76 -19.01
CA ILE A 72 -9.98 -4.41 -17.70
C ILE A 72 -9.01 -3.67 -16.76
N ASN A 73 -9.34 -3.61 -15.46
CA ASN A 73 -8.41 -3.06 -14.48
C ASN A 73 -7.16 -3.95 -14.42
N GLN A 74 -6.00 -3.38 -14.73
CA GLN A 74 -4.72 -4.08 -14.73
C GLN A 74 -3.93 -3.88 -13.44
N ASP A 75 -4.36 -2.96 -12.57
CA ASP A 75 -3.76 -2.73 -11.26
C ASP A 75 -4.06 -3.87 -10.28
N SER A 76 -3.12 -4.09 -9.38
CA SER A 76 -3.34 -4.90 -8.18
C SER A 76 -2.58 -4.32 -6.99
N SER A 77 -3.11 -4.55 -5.79
CA SER A 77 -2.46 -4.10 -4.55
C SER A 77 -2.57 -5.12 -3.43
N VAL A 78 -1.68 -4.99 -2.46
CA VAL A 78 -1.66 -5.78 -1.22
C VAL A 78 -1.33 -4.89 -0.04
N VAL A 79 -2.01 -5.11 1.08
CA VAL A 79 -1.62 -4.64 2.41
C VAL A 79 -1.66 -5.86 3.32
N TRP A 80 -0.60 -6.08 4.08
CA TRP A 80 -0.46 -7.16 5.04
C TRP A 80 0.03 -6.58 6.37
N GLU A 81 -0.88 -6.43 7.31
CA GLU A 81 -0.62 -6.06 8.69
C GLU A 81 -0.16 -7.28 9.50
N GLY A 82 0.81 -7.14 10.40
CA GLY A 82 1.36 -8.31 11.09
C GLY A 82 2.31 -9.13 10.19
N PHE A 83 2.96 -8.50 9.22
CA PHE A 83 3.80 -9.19 8.23
C PHE A 83 4.90 -10.00 8.92
N GLY A 84 5.06 -11.27 8.53
CA GLY A 84 6.03 -12.16 9.18
C GLY A 84 5.70 -12.53 10.63
N SER A 85 4.42 -12.48 11.01
CA SER A 85 3.95 -12.68 12.39
C SER A 85 4.53 -11.68 13.39
N GLN A 86 4.76 -10.45 12.93
CA GLN A 86 5.25 -9.32 13.73
C GLN A 86 4.19 -8.22 13.73
N ASP A 87 3.53 -8.00 14.87
CA ASP A 87 2.39 -7.07 15.01
C ASP A 87 2.74 -5.61 14.68
N ASP A 88 4.01 -5.23 14.77
CA ASP A 88 4.52 -3.89 14.47
C ASP A 88 4.95 -3.72 13.00
N MET A 89 4.79 -4.76 12.18
CA MET A 89 5.24 -4.81 10.79
C MET A 89 4.07 -4.78 9.80
N ILE A 90 4.15 -3.88 8.82
CA ILE A 90 3.21 -3.79 7.71
C ILE A 90 3.99 -3.94 6.41
N PHE A 91 3.53 -4.84 5.55
CA PHE A 91 3.96 -4.94 4.16
C PHE A 91 2.86 -4.42 3.25
N CYS A 92 3.16 -3.56 2.28
CA CYS A 92 2.21 -3.25 1.24
C CYS A 92 2.88 -3.10 -0.13
N GLY A 93 2.09 -3.22 -1.19
CA GLY A 93 2.57 -3.01 -2.55
C GLY A 93 1.48 -2.65 -3.53
N ILE A 94 1.85 -1.86 -4.54
CA ILE A 94 1.04 -1.54 -5.72
C ILE A 94 1.78 -2.06 -6.95
N PHE A 95 1.03 -2.69 -7.85
CA PHE A 95 1.52 -3.28 -9.09
C PHE A 95 0.61 -2.81 -10.22
N ASP A 96 1.11 -1.90 -11.05
CA ASP A 96 0.43 -1.37 -12.24
C ASP A 96 0.75 -2.30 -13.41
N GLY A 97 -0.23 -3.06 -13.87
CA GLY A 97 -0.06 -4.04 -14.94
C GLY A 97 -0.21 -3.40 -16.31
N HIS A 98 0.63 -3.79 -17.27
CA HIS A 98 0.51 -3.33 -18.65
C HIS A 98 0.62 -4.49 -19.66
N GLY A 99 0.17 -4.22 -20.88
CA GLY A 99 0.15 -5.19 -21.97
C GLY A 99 -1.05 -6.14 -21.93
N PRO A 100 -1.17 -7.07 -22.89
CA PRO A 100 -2.33 -7.94 -23.02
C PRO A 100 -2.64 -8.76 -21.76
N TRP A 101 -1.62 -9.13 -20.99
CA TRP A 101 -1.73 -9.93 -19.76
C TRP A 101 -1.38 -9.14 -18.49
N GLY A 102 -1.31 -7.81 -18.53
CA GLY A 102 -0.93 -6.96 -17.38
C GLY A 102 -1.71 -7.29 -16.11
N HIS A 103 -3.03 -7.39 -16.21
CA HIS A 103 -3.95 -7.81 -15.14
C HIS A 103 -3.62 -9.17 -14.51
N PHE A 104 -3.03 -10.09 -15.27
CA PHE A 104 -2.62 -11.41 -14.80
C PHE A 104 -1.23 -11.34 -14.15
N VAL A 105 -0.31 -10.60 -14.76
CA VAL A 105 1.06 -10.42 -14.27
C VAL A 105 1.06 -9.69 -12.93
N SER A 106 0.38 -8.54 -12.82
CA SER A 106 0.26 -7.77 -11.57
C SER A 106 -0.29 -8.63 -10.43
N LYS A 107 -1.38 -9.36 -10.70
CA LYS A 107 -1.98 -10.31 -9.75
C LYS A 107 -1.02 -11.42 -9.31
N LYS A 108 -0.22 -11.98 -10.23
CA LYS A 108 0.73 -13.06 -9.91
C LYS A 108 1.94 -12.57 -9.11
N VAL A 109 2.45 -11.38 -9.43
CA VAL A 109 3.49 -10.71 -8.63
C VAL A 109 2.97 -10.46 -7.21
N ARG A 110 1.77 -9.90 -7.08
CA ARG A 110 1.11 -9.67 -5.78
C ARG A 110 1.00 -10.94 -4.93
N GLU A 111 0.63 -12.06 -5.55
CA GLU A 111 0.46 -13.35 -4.87
C GLU A 111 1.78 -14.03 -4.51
N SER A 112 2.93 -13.47 -4.90
CA SER A 112 4.25 -14.15 -4.87
C SER A 112 4.21 -15.53 -5.57
N GLU A 113 3.20 -15.74 -6.41
CA GLU A 113 2.99 -16.93 -7.20
C GLU A 113 3.45 -16.65 -8.63
N LEU A 114 4.74 -16.39 -8.84
CA LEU A 114 5.34 -16.49 -10.16
C LEU A 114 5.49 -17.98 -10.52
N LYS A 115 4.38 -18.73 -10.54
CA LYS A 115 4.38 -20.03 -11.22
C LYS A 115 4.72 -19.74 -12.67
N GLN A 116 5.67 -20.48 -13.25
CA GLN A 116 5.94 -20.46 -14.69
C GLN A 116 4.68 -20.88 -15.44
N ASN A 117 3.77 -19.95 -15.68
CA ASN A 117 2.71 -20.12 -16.65
C ASN A 117 3.36 -19.87 -18.00
N ARG A 118 3.79 -20.94 -18.66
CA ARG A 118 4.33 -20.92 -20.05
C ARG A 118 3.35 -20.34 -21.08
N LYS A 119 2.13 -19.97 -20.67
CA LYS A 119 1.10 -19.32 -21.49
C LYS A 119 1.02 -17.79 -21.32
N ILE A 120 1.70 -17.20 -20.34
CA ILE A 120 1.79 -15.73 -20.28
C ILE A 120 2.80 -15.31 -21.33
N ASP A 121 2.37 -14.49 -22.28
CA ASP A 121 3.31 -13.78 -23.13
C ASP A 121 3.95 -12.64 -22.34
N SER A 122 5.11 -12.95 -21.72
CA SER A 122 5.92 -11.99 -20.96
C SER A 122 6.75 -11.07 -21.84
N PHE A 123 6.71 -11.18 -23.18
CA PHE A 123 7.45 -10.27 -24.05
C PHE A 123 6.81 -8.87 -24.12
N PHE A 124 5.48 -8.81 -24.01
CA PHE A 124 4.73 -7.54 -24.10
C PHE A 124 3.86 -7.25 -22.88
N SER A 125 3.89 -8.11 -21.85
CA SER A 125 3.12 -7.92 -20.63
C SER A 125 4.05 -7.86 -19.43
N GLY A 126 3.80 -6.90 -18.55
CA GLY A 126 4.62 -6.63 -17.39
C GLY A 126 3.80 -5.95 -16.30
N THR A 127 4.48 -5.61 -15.22
CA THR A 127 3.91 -4.78 -14.16
C THR A 127 5.01 -3.97 -13.49
N THR A 128 4.67 -2.79 -13.00
CA THR A 128 5.51 -2.07 -12.03
C THR A 128 5.47 -2.77 -10.68
N ALA A 129 6.35 -2.38 -9.77
CA ALA A 129 6.22 -2.75 -8.37
C ALA A 129 6.77 -1.63 -7.49
N VAL A 130 5.91 -1.02 -6.67
CA VAL A 130 6.33 -0.24 -5.51
C VAL A 130 5.89 -1.01 -4.26
N THR A 131 6.85 -1.43 -3.44
CA THR A 131 6.60 -2.15 -2.19
C THR A 131 7.22 -1.43 -1.01
N ILE A 132 6.56 -1.54 0.13
CA ILE A 132 6.92 -0.86 1.37
C ILE A 132 6.86 -1.87 2.51
N ILE A 133 7.89 -1.88 3.34
CA ILE A 133 7.89 -2.53 4.65
C ILE A 133 8.02 -1.43 5.71
N LYS A 134 7.03 -1.31 6.59
CA LYS A 134 7.04 -0.42 7.76
C LYS A 134 7.18 -1.25 9.02
N GLN A 135 8.21 -1.00 9.83
CA GLN A 135 8.43 -1.65 11.12
C GLN A 135 8.83 -0.60 12.16
N GLY A 136 8.02 -0.39 13.19
CA GLY A 136 8.25 0.71 14.14
C GLY A 136 8.33 2.06 13.40
N GLU A 137 9.47 2.75 13.54
CA GLU A 137 9.80 4.01 12.84
C GLU A 137 10.55 3.80 11.52
N ASN A 138 10.93 2.57 11.18
CA ASN A 138 11.69 2.27 9.98
C ASN A 138 10.76 2.04 8.78
N LEU A 139 11.20 2.54 7.62
CA LEU A 139 10.53 2.36 6.35
C LEU A 139 11.53 1.88 5.29
N VAL A 140 11.24 0.76 4.65
CA VAL A 140 12.01 0.25 3.51
C VAL A 140 11.11 0.30 2.29
N ILE A 141 11.58 0.95 1.22
CA ILE A 141 10.86 1.08 -0.05
C ILE A 141 11.70 0.41 -1.14
N ALA A 142 11.08 -0.46 -1.93
CA ALA A 142 11.66 -0.98 -3.17
C ALA A 142 10.74 -0.60 -4.34
N ASN A 143 11.31 -0.01 -5.38
CA ASN A 143 10.55 0.44 -6.55
C ASN A 143 11.19 -0.02 -7.86
N VAL A 144 10.36 -0.53 -8.78
CA VAL A 144 10.71 -0.82 -10.17
C VAL A 144 9.57 -0.33 -11.06
N GLY A 145 9.89 0.57 -11.99
CA GLY A 145 8.91 1.23 -12.86
C GLY A 145 8.59 2.67 -12.43
N ASP A 146 7.47 3.18 -12.89
CA ASP A 146 7.02 4.58 -12.75
C ASP A 146 5.90 4.77 -11.71
N SER A 147 5.50 3.70 -11.01
CA SER A 147 4.72 3.84 -9.77
C SER A 147 5.52 4.59 -8.70
N ARG A 148 4.80 5.23 -7.76
CA ARG A 148 5.41 6.17 -6.81
C ARG A 148 4.95 5.93 -5.38
N ALA A 149 5.89 6.03 -4.45
CA ALA A 149 5.63 6.17 -3.02
C ALA A 149 5.95 7.61 -2.62
N VAL A 150 5.03 8.26 -1.91
CA VAL A 150 5.19 9.63 -1.44
C VAL A 150 5.07 9.63 0.08
N LEU A 151 6.16 9.97 0.76
CA LEU A 151 6.17 10.18 2.20
C LEU A 151 5.91 11.68 2.47
N ALA A 152 4.81 11.98 3.13
CA ALA A 152 4.42 13.36 3.44
C ALA A 152 4.89 13.75 4.84
N THR A 153 6.09 14.30 4.95
CA THR A 153 6.46 15.23 6.03
C THR A 153 6.22 16.64 5.51
N THR A 154 5.64 17.54 6.30
CA THR A 154 5.28 18.90 5.84
C THR A 154 6.43 19.55 5.05
N SER A 155 6.10 19.94 3.81
CA SER A 155 6.91 20.63 2.79
C SER A 155 7.76 19.76 1.87
N ILE A 156 7.23 19.51 0.66
CA ILE A 156 7.99 19.59 -0.60
C ILE A 156 7.07 20.14 -1.69
N ASP A 157 7.31 21.36 -2.16
CA ASP A 157 6.74 21.91 -3.40
C ASP A 157 7.37 21.26 -4.64
N GLY A 158 6.53 20.62 -5.47
CA GLY A 158 6.92 20.09 -6.77
C GLY A 158 6.88 18.56 -6.92
N SER A 159 6.73 18.14 -8.18
CA SER A 159 6.33 16.82 -8.69
C SER A 159 4.91 16.39 -8.31
N LEU A 160 4.16 15.86 -9.27
CA LEU A 160 2.75 15.47 -9.10
C LEU A 160 2.64 13.97 -8.81
N VAL A 161 1.80 13.53 -7.87
CA VAL A 161 1.50 12.09 -7.61
C VAL A 161 0.85 11.44 -8.83
N TRP A 162 0.00 12.21 -9.51
CA TRP A 162 -0.62 11.90 -10.80
C TRP A 162 -0.61 13.16 -11.64
N ASP A 163 -0.71 13.06 -12.97
CA ASP A 163 -0.70 14.21 -13.89
C ASP A 163 -1.74 15.31 -13.60
N VAL A 164 -2.67 15.05 -12.68
CA VAL A 164 -3.82 15.89 -12.36
C VAL A 164 -3.91 16.29 -10.88
N ILE A 165 -3.09 15.71 -9.99
CA ILE A 165 -3.05 15.97 -8.55
C ILE A 165 -1.60 16.11 -8.07
N SER A 166 -1.28 17.24 -7.44
CA SER A 166 -0.02 17.50 -6.76
C SER A 166 0.12 16.72 -5.46
N ASN A 167 1.36 16.57 -4.97
CA ASN A 167 1.64 15.96 -3.67
C ASN A 167 0.86 16.67 -2.54
N GLN A 168 0.80 18.00 -2.55
CA GLN A 168 0.04 18.79 -1.58
C GLN A 168 -1.45 18.52 -1.63
N GLU A 169 -2.05 18.55 -2.83
CA GLU A 169 -3.48 18.25 -3.00
C GLU A 169 -3.78 16.82 -2.53
N ALA A 170 -2.91 15.85 -2.82
CA ALA A 170 -3.07 14.47 -2.35
C ALA A 170 -3.05 14.40 -0.82
N VAL A 171 -2.07 15.03 -0.17
CA VAL A 171 -1.95 15.09 1.28
C VAL A 171 -3.16 15.78 1.91
N GLN A 172 -3.62 16.90 1.34
CA GLN A 172 -4.80 17.63 1.82
C GLN A 172 -6.06 16.77 1.74
N VAL A 173 -6.27 16.07 0.62
CA VAL A 173 -7.43 15.17 0.47
C VAL A 173 -7.41 14.08 1.54
N VAL A 174 -6.26 13.45 1.77
CA VAL A 174 -6.11 12.40 2.79
C VAL A 174 -6.31 12.98 4.19
N SER A 175 -5.70 14.12 4.53
CA SER A 175 -5.77 14.73 5.86
C SER A 175 -7.17 15.26 6.20
N LEU A 176 -7.93 15.71 5.19
CA LEU A 176 -9.29 16.24 5.37
C LEU A 176 -10.36 15.14 5.32
N THR A 177 -10.00 13.88 5.07
CA THR A 177 -10.94 12.77 5.08
C THR A 177 -11.16 12.31 6.53
N PRO A 178 -12.38 12.46 7.11
CA PRO A 178 -12.61 12.15 8.53
C PRO A 178 -12.39 10.68 8.86
N ASP A 179 -12.84 9.80 7.96
CA ASP A 179 -12.65 8.36 8.08
C ASP A 179 -11.38 7.93 7.32
N ARG A 180 -10.38 7.49 8.07
CA ARG A 180 -9.10 7.01 7.50
C ARG A 180 -9.31 5.88 6.51
N GLU A 181 -10.28 4.99 6.73
CA GLU A 181 -10.55 3.86 5.82
C GLU A 181 -11.00 4.33 4.44
N GLU A 182 -11.68 5.48 4.36
CA GLU A 182 -12.18 6.04 3.11
C GLU A 182 -11.17 7.00 2.44
N SER A 183 -10.01 7.26 3.06
CA SER A 183 -9.03 8.24 2.57
C SER A 183 -8.45 7.89 1.19
N ALA A 184 -8.06 6.64 0.95
CA ALA A 184 -7.55 6.23 -0.36
C ALA A 184 -8.63 6.32 -1.43
N LYS A 185 -9.86 5.92 -1.10
CA LYS A 185 -11.01 6.04 -2.02
C LYS A 185 -11.30 7.50 -2.33
N ARG A 186 -11.28 8.38 -1.33
CA ARG A 186 -11.50 9.82 -1.52
C ARG A 186 -10.44 10.41 -2.43
N LEU A 187 -9.17 10.03 -2.24
CA LEU A 187 -8.05 10.45 -3.06
C LEU A 187 -8.21 9.99 -4.52
N VAL A 188 -8.53 8.72 -4.74
CA VAL A 188 -8.78 8.15 -6.08
C VAL A 188 -9.98 8.82 -6.78
N GLU A 189 -11.05 9.11 -6.05
CA GLU A 189 -12.21 9.83 -6.58
C GLU A 189 -11.88 11.27 -6.97
N CYS A 190 -11.09 11.97 -6.15
CA CYS A 190 -10.57 13.29 -6.46
C CYS A 190 -9.72 13.26 -7.74
N ALA A 191 -8.81 12.29 -7.87
CA ALA A 191 -7.97 12.13 -9.05
C ALA A 191 -8.79 11.88 -10.32
N GLY A 192 -9.75 10.94 -10.26
CA GLY A 192 -10.62 10.65 -11.39
C GLY A 192 -11.54 11.82 -11.77
N ARG A 193 -11.96 12.66 -10.81
CA ARG A 193 -12.68 13.92 -11.10
C ARG A 193 -11.76 14.94 -11.77
N ALA A 194 -10.55 15.15 -11.23
CA ALA A 194 -9.56 16.05 -11.79
C ALA A 194 -9.16 15.64 -13.22
N TRP A 195 -9.02 14.34 -13.50
CA TRP A 195 -8.74 13.83 -14.85
C TRP A 195 -9.85 14.18 -15.85
N ARG A 196 -11.11 13.89 -15.50
CA ARG A 196 -12.25 14.23 -16.37
C ARG A 196 -12.34 15.72 -16.69
N TYR A 197 -11.90 16.58 -15.75
CA TYR A 197 -11.91 18.02 -15.94
C TYR A 197 -10.69 18.53 -16.73
N LYS A 198 -9.47 18.11 -16.36
CA LYS A 198 -8.20 18.63 -16.88
C LYS A 198 -7.71 17.93 -18.16
N LYS A 199 -8.12 16.67 -18.41
CA LYS A 199 -7.65 15.83 -19.53
C LYS A 199 -8.81 15.39 -20.43
N LYS A 200 -9.64 16.34 -20.89
CA LYS A 200 -10.82 16.07 -21.73
C LYS A 200 -10.41 15.34 -23.02
N GLY A 201 -11.18 14.33 -23.39
CA GLY A 201 -10.94 13.52 -24.60
C GLY A 201 -9.85 12.46 -24.46
N ILE A 202 -9.16 12.37 -23.32
CA ILE A 202 -8.16 11.34 -23.04
C ILE A 202 -8.77 10.29 -22.10
N ALA A 203 -8.78 9.04 -22.53
CA ALA A 203 -9.25 7.92 -21.72
C ALA A 203 -8.42 7.83 -20.43
N MET A 204 -9.11 7.83 -19.28
CA MET A 204 -8.48 7.67 -17.97
C MET A 204 -7.89 6.26 -17.84
N ASP A 205 -6.69 6.18 -17.26
CA ASP A 205 -6.12 4.89 -16.87
C ASP A 205 -6.74 4.37 -15.56
N ASP A 206 -6.34 3.16 -15.15
CA ASP A 206 -6.61 2.69 -13.80
C ASP A 206 -5.94 3.61 -12.76
N ILE A 207 -6.54 3.72 -11.57
CA ILE A 207 -6.02 4.55 -10.49
C ILE A 207 -6.06 3.76 -9.20
N SER A 208 -4.90 3.49 -8.62
CA SER A 208 -4.76 2.84 -7.33
C SER A 208 -3.96 3.66 -6.34
N ALA A 209 -4.36 3.61 -5.06
CA ALA A 209 -3.67 4.27 -3.97
C ALA A 209 -3.72 3.42 -2.69
N ILE A 210 -2.63 3.46 -1.93
CA ILE A 210 -2.55 3.01 -0.54
C ILE A 210 -2.17 4.21 0.31
N CYS A 211 -2.99 4.55 1.30
CA CYS A 211 -2.65 5.53 2.34
C CYS A 211 -2.17 4.76 3.57
N LEU A 212 -0.91 4.96 3.98
CA LEU A 212 -0.35 4.40 5.22
C LEU A 212 -0.32 5.47 6.32
N PHE A 213 -0.82 5.12 7.50
CA PHE A 213 -0.85 5.99 8.68
C PHE A 213 0.20 5.56 9.70
N PHE A 214 1.13 6.46 10.01
CA PHE A 214 2.23 6.18 10.95
C PHE A 214 1.84 6.40 12.41
N HIS A 215 0.76 7.14 12.66
CA HIS A 215 0.27 7.46 13.98
C HIS A 215 -1.13 6.84 14.15
N PRO A 216 -1.49 6.37 15.37
CA PRO A 216 -2.86 5.95 15.67
C PRO A 216 -3.86 7.09 15.42
N SER A 217 -5.15 6.76 15.34
CA SER A 217 -6.20 7.76 15.17
C SER A 217 -6.16 8.75 16.36
N PRO A 218 -6.34 10.08 16.14
CA PRO A 218 -6.36 11.05 17.24
C PRO A 218 -7.43 10.75 18.30
N SER A 219 -8.39 9.88 17.99
CA SER A 219 -9.46 9.41 18.86
C SER A 219 -9.04 8.57 20.07
N GLN A 220 -7.75 8.42 20.38
CA GLN A 220 -7.29 7.77 21.62
C GLN A 220 -6.33 8.60 22.50
N GLN A 221 -6.12 9.88 22.21
CA GLN A 221 -5.45 10.79 23.15
C GLN A 221 -6.31 12.03 23.36
N ILE A 222 -7.24 11.95 24.33
CA ILE A 222 -7.93 13.12 24.86
C ILE A 222 -6.92 13.85 25.76
N ASP A 223 -6.30 14.90 25.24
CA ASP A 223 -5.64 15.90 26.09
C ASP A 223 -6.71 16.91 26.57
N PRO A 224 -7.02 16.96 27.88
CA PRO A 224 -8.01 17.88 28.42
C PRO A 224 -7.70 19.37 28.17
N GLN A 225 -6.44 19.72 27.86
CA GLN A 225 -6.03 21.11 27.68
C GLN A 225 -6.45 21.72 26.34
N LEU A 226 -6.71 20.91 25.30
CA LEU A 226 -7.08 21.43 23.98
C LEU A 226 -8.56 21.88 23.92
N ILE A 227 -9.42 21.32 24.77
CA ILE A 227 -10.86 21.59 24.81
C ILE A 227 -11.15 23.03 25.27
N SER A 228 -10.38 23.59 26.20
CA SER A 228 -10.62 24.96 26.67
C SER A 228 -10.34 25.99 25.58
N SER A 229 -9.27 25.79 24.79
CA SER A 229 -8.88 26.71 23.73
C SER A 229 -9.87 26.77 22.55
N GLN A 230 -10.50 25.65 22.20
CA GLN A 230 -11.48 25.61 21.10
C GLN A 230 -12.84 26.20 21.49
N ALA A 231 -13.24 26.09 22.76
CA ALA A 231 -14.49 26.67 23.26
C ALA A 231 -14.44 28.22 23.27
N ASP A 232 -13.26 28.80 23.49
CA ASP A 232 -13.08 30.26 23.49
C ASP A 232 -13.04 30.84 22.07
N ILE A 233 -12.49 30.12 21.10
CA ILE A 233 -12.44 30.56 19.69
C ILE A 233 -13.84 30.57 19.05
N MET A 234 -14.69 29.62 19.42
CA MET A 234 -16.07 29.53 18.89
C MET A 234 -17.05 30.54 19.51
N LYS A 235 -16.66 31.24 20.58
CA LYS A 235 -17.45 32.34 21.17
C LYS A 235 -17.08 33.72 20.62
N ALA A 236 -15.99 33.82 19.86
CA ALA A 236 -15.47 35.07 19.31
C ALA A 236 -15.80 35.28 17.81
N LEU A 237 -16.65 34.41 17.23
CA LEU A 237 -17.23 34.53 15.90
C LEU A 237 -18.76 34.57 16.01
#